data_AF-A0A8H7BL58-F1
#
_entry.id   AF-A0A8H7BL58-F1
#
_cell.length_a   1.000
_cell.length_b   1.000
_cell.length_c   1.000
_cell.angle_alpha   90.00
_cell.angle_beta   90.00
_cell.angle_gamma   90.00
#
_symmetry.space_group_name_H-M   'P 1'
#
loop_
_entity.id
_entity.type
_entity.pdbx_description
1 polymer ?
#
loop_
_entity_poly.entity_id
_entity_poly.type
_entity_poly.pdbx_seq_one_letter_code
_entity_poly.pdbx_strand_id
1 'polypeptide(L)'
;MASTGDHINTDYTIIVPAEVSKEEAVKRRQIYLRPFILYTVNSYLAESLFLVVSIIFFSGWRDIFTRLIWTMIICPIGMGGAMGGLTVFFLTDKYYGREAIIFSTILHFLVMGTCNFLCFNLDHHYQYFGSVAHPWWFHIRYPFIFLAGIPAAKKLFTDDGQKELAVKWGI
;
A
#
# COMPACT_ATOMS: atom_id res chain seq x y z
N MET A 1 15.31 -30.09 -48.67
CA MET A 1 14.11 -29.27 -48.95
C MET A 1 13.75 -28.55 -47.67
N ALA A 2 13.58 -27.24 -47.77
CA ALA A 2 13.68 -26.28 -46.69
C ALA A 2 12.56 -26.37 -45.64
N SER A 3 12.99 -26.14 -44.40
CA SER A 3 12.21 -25.86 -43.19
C SER A 3 11.15 -24.79 -43.43
N THR A 4 9.88 -25.13 -43.20
CA THR A 4 8.79 -24.17 -43.01
C THR A 4 8.94 -23.54 -41.64
N GLY A 5 9.61 -22.39 -41.61
CA GLY A 5 9.68 -21.53 -40.43
C GLY A 5 8.34 -20.85 -40.20
N ASP A 6 7.69 -21.19 -39.09
CA ASP A 6 6.62 -20.39 -38.52
C ASP A 6 7.21 -19.07 -38.04
N HIS A 7 6.96 -18.00 -38.80
CA HIS A 7 7.20 -16.63 -38.37
C HIS A 7 6.14 -16.23 -37.35
N ILE A 8 6.33 -16.62 -36.09
CA ILE A 8 5.55 -16.07 -34.98
C ILE A 8 6.11 -14.66 -34.72
N ASN A 9 5.35 -13.66 -35.13
CA ASN A 9 5.64 -12.26 -34.83
C ASN A 9 5.40 -12.02 -33.32
N THR A 10 6.46 -12.12 -32.52
CA THR A 10 6.45 -11.89 -31.07
C THR A 10 7.06 -10.52 -30.74
N ASP A 11 6.48 -9.43 -31.24
CA ASP A 11 6.78 -8.08 -30.73
C ASP A 11 6.07 -7.86 -29.37
N TYR A 12 6.39 -8.71 -28.40
CA TYR A 12 6.07 -8.48 -27.00
C TYR A 12 7.32 -8.69 -26.17
N THR A 13 7.63 -7.73 -25.30
CA THR A 13 8.77 -7.85 -24.38
C THR A 13 8.46 -8.94 -23.37
N ILE A 14 9.19 -10.06 -23.44
CA ILE A 14 9.10 -11.09 -22.42
C ILE A 14 9.72 -10.53 -21.13
N ILE A 15 8.87 -10.18 -20.16
CA ILE A 15 9.29 -9.68 -18.83
C ILE A 15 9.94 -10.80 -18.00
N VAL A 16 9.89 -12.04 -18.47
CA VAL A 16 10.51 -13.21 -17.86
C VAL A 16 11.72 -13.62 -18.71
N PRO A 17 12.95 -13.64 -18.15
CA PRO A 17 14.10 -14.14 -18.89
C PRO A 17 13.84 -15.57 -19.37
N ALA A 18 14.28 -15.91 -20.59
CA ALA A 18 14.04 -17.22 -21.20
C ALA A 18 14.58 -18.40 -20.35
N GLU A 19 15.52 -18.13 -19.45
CA GLU A 19 16.12 -19.10 -18.53
C GLU A 19 15.29 -19.40 -17.27
N VAL A 20 14.30 -18.58 -16.92
CA VAL A 20 13.52 -18.76 -15.68
C VAL A 20 12.21 -19.50 -15.98
N SER A 21 11.98 -20.61 -15.27
CA SER A 21 10.72 -21.34 -15.41
C SER A 21 9.52 -20.44 -15.09
N LYS A 22 8.41 -20.64 -15.80
CA LYS A 22 7.16 -19.87 -15.59
C LYS A 22 6.71 -19.91 -14.13
N GLU A 23 6.90 -21.05 -13.45
CA GLU A 23 6.54 -21.24 -12.04
C GLU A 23 7.42 -20.41 -11.09
N GLU A 24 8.73 -20.36 -11.33
CA GLU A 24 9.64 -19.54 -10.52
C GLU A 24 9.37 -18.04 -10.72
N ALA A 25 9.08 -17.62 -11.96
CA ALA A 25 8.72 -16.25 -12.25
C ALA A 25 7.41 -15.82 -11.54
N VAL A 26 6.42 -16.71 -11.45
CA VAL A 26 5.17 -16.45 -10.71
C VAL A 26 5.45 -16.30 -9.21
N LYS A 27 6.25 -17.19 -8.61
CA LYS A 27 6.61 -17.10 -7.19
C LYS A 27 7.32 -15.79 -6.86
N ARG A 28 8.26 -15.35 -7.71
CA ARG A 28 8.96 -14.07 -7.50
C ARG A 28 8.01 -12.87 -7.62
N ARG A 29 7.08 -12.88 -8.58
CA ARG A 29 6.07 -11.81 -8.70
C ARG A 29 5.22 -11.65 -7.45
N GLN A 30 4.85 -12.75 -6.80
CA GLN A 30 4.08 -12.70 -5.55
C GLN A 30 4.85 -11.98 -4.43
N ILE A 31 6.17 -12.19 -4.33
CA ILE A 31 7.02 -11.50 -3.34
C ILE A 31 6.94 -9.97 -3.52
N TYR A 32 6.96 -9.48 -4.77
CA TYR A 32 6.91 -8.05 -5.07
C TYR A 32 5.50 -7.45 -5.01
N LEU A 33 4.45 -8.25 -5.25
CA LEU A 33 3.06 -7.79 -5.18
C LEU A 33 2.50 -7.74 -3.75
N ARG A 34 2.96 -8.63 -2.87
CA ARG A 34 2.48 -8.72 -1.47
C ARG A 34 2.54 -7.38 -0.72
N PRO A 35 3.66 -6.62 -0.73
CA PRO A 35 3.71 -5.30 -0.10
C PRO A 35 2.65 -4.36 -0.63
N PHE A 36 2.52 -4.25 -1.95
CA PHE A 36 1.54 -3.38 -2.60
C PHE A 36 0.11 -3.69 -2.16
N ILE A 37 -0.28 -4.96 -2.21
CA ILE A 37 -1.63 -5.40 -1.83
C ILE A 37 -1.88 -5.15 -0.34
N LEU A 38 -0.92 -5.51 0.52
CA LEU A 38 -1.05 -5.33 1.97
C LEU A 38 -1.26 -3.86 2.34
N TYR A 39 -0.43 -2.96 1.81
CA TYR A 39 -0.55 -1.54 2.10
C TYR A 39 -1.78 -0.91 1.47
N THR A 40 -2.20 -1.35 0.28
CA THR A 40 -3.43 -0.88 -0.37
C THR A 40 -4.66 -1.25 0.48
N VAL A 41 -4.77 -2.50 0.91
CA VAL A 41 -5.89 -2.98 1.74
C VAL A 41 -5.91 -2.27 3.09
N ASN A 42 -4.75 -2.15 3.77
CA ASN A 42 -4.68 -1.43 5.04
C ASN A 42 -5.06 0.04 4.89
N SER A 43 -4.60 0.70 3.82
CA SER A 43 -4.95 2.10 3.54
C SER A 43 -6.43 2.26 3.24
N TYR A 44 -7.02 1.34 2.47
CA TYR A 44 -8.45 1.33 2.19
C TYR A 44 -9.29 1.22 3.47
N LEU A 45 -8.91 0.34 4.39
CA LEU A 45 -9.59 0.19 5.68
C LEU A 45 -9.47 1.45 6.55
N ALA A 46 -8.28 2.05 6.61
CA ALA A 46 -8.05 3.28 7.37
C ALA A 46 -8.86 4.46 6.79
N GLU A 47 -8.83 4.65 5.48
CA GLU A 47 -9.58 5.71 4.79
C GLU A 47 -11.09 5.52 4.89
N SER A 48 -11.57 4.28 4.84
CA SER A 48 -12.99 3.96 5.09
C SER A 48 -13.43 4.43 6.48
N LEU A 49 -12.62 4.15 7.50
CA LEU A 49 -12.88 4.61 8.87
C LEU A 49 -12.90 6.14 8.96
N PHE A 50 -11.91 6.81 8.35
CA PHE A 50 -11.86 8.28 8.36
C PHE A 50 -13.02 8.92 7.61
N LEU A 51 -13.46 8.32 6.51
CA LEU A 51 -14.64 8.77 5.77
C LEU A 51 -15.91 8.64 6.63
N VAL A 52 -16.12 7.50 7.28
CA VAL A 52 -17.28 7.28 8.17
C VAL A 52 -17.28 8.29 9.32
N VAL A 53 -16.15 8.49 10.00
CA VAL A 53 -16.02 9.49 11.07
C VAL A 53 -16.35 10.89 10.53
N SER A 54 -15.84 11.23 9.34
CA SER A 54 -16.09 12.52 8.71
C SER A 54 -17.55 12.75 8.33
N ILE A 55 -18.27 11.71 7.89
CA ILE A 55 -19.72 11.78 7.65
C ILE A 55 -20.47 12.00 8.96
N ILE A 56 -20.13 11.27 10.03
CA ILE A 56 -20.90 11.32 11.28
C ILE A 56 -20.66 12.62 12.05
N PHE A 57 -19.41 13.07 12.13
CA PHE A 57 -19.00 14.12 13.08
C PHE A 57 -18.64 15.46 12.44
N PHE A 58 -18.36 15.52 11.13
CA PHE A 58 -17.86 16.75 10.50
C PHE A 58 -18.75 17.24 9.36
N SER A 59 -18.56 16.73 8.16
CA SER A 59 -19.14 17.31 6.93
C SER A 59 -20.45 16.67 6.49
N GLY A 60 -20.93 15.63 7.18
CA GLY A 60 -22.14 14.94 6.76
C GLY A 60 -21.98 14.33 5.36
N TRP A 61 -23.01 14.52 4.54
CA TRP A 61 -23.06 14.06 3.15
C TRP A 61 -22.57 15.11 2.14
N ARG A 62 -22.01 16.23 2.61
CA ARG A 62 -21.47 17.28 1.73
C ARG A 62 -20.34 16.71 0.87
N ASP A 63 -20.41 16.97 -0.43
CA ASP A 63 -19.42 16.59 -1.44
C ASP A 63 -18.99 15.11 -1.39
N ILE A 64 -19.96 14.22 -1.08
CA ILE A 64 -19.69 12.80 -0.82
C ILE A 64 -19.04 12.09 -2.02
N PHE A 65 -19.40 12.44 -3.25
CA PHE A 65 -18.81 11.82 -4.44
C PHE A 65 -17.31 12.11 -4.55
N THR A 66 -16.90 13.37 -4.37
CA THR A 66 -15.48 13.77 -4.39
C THR A 66 -14.71 13.10 -3.27
N ARG A 67 -15.29 13.07 -2.06
CA ARG A 67 -14.68 12.43 -0.89
C ARG A 67 -14.53 10.93 -1.09
N LEU A 68 -15.54 10.24 -1.63
CA LEU A 68 -15.47 8.82 -1.96
C LEU A 68 -14.37 8.52 -2.97
N ILE A 69 -14.30 9.25 -4.09
CA ILE A 69 -13.25 9.04 -5.09
C ILE A 69 -11.87 9.26 -4.46
N TRP A 70 -11.72 10.33 -3.67
CA TRP A 70 -10.47 10.64 -2.99
C TRP A 70 -10.07 9.55 -1.99
N THR A 71 -10.92 9.25 -1.00
CA THR A 71 -10.57 8.35 0.11
C THR A 71 -10.63 6.87 -0.25
N MET A 72 -11.47 6.46 -1.21
CA MET A 72 -11.69 5.04 -1.51
C MET A 72 -10.91 4.54 -2.72
N ILE A 73 -10.49 5.45 -3.62
CA ILE A 73 -9.81 5.08 -4.86
C ILE A 73 -8.40 5.68 -4.88
N ILE A 74 -8.30 7.01 -4.87
CA ILE A 74 -7.02 7.70 -5.09
C ILE A 74 -6.06 7.46 -3.91
N CYS A 75 -6.51 7.72 -2.69
CA CYS A 75 -5.71 7.58 -1.48
C CYS A 75 -5.19 6.16 -1.27
N PRO A 76 -6.03 5.10 -1.27
CA PRO A 76 -5.57 3.75 -0.99
C PRO A 76 -4.59 3.22 -2.03
N ILE A 77 -4.84 3.50 -3.31
CA ILE A 77 -3.94 3.11 -4.40
C ILE A 77 -2.64 3.91 -4.33
N GLY A 78 -2.71 5.22 -4.08
CA GLY A 78 -1.54 6.08 -3.97
C GLY A 78 -0.64 5.71 -2.79
N MET A 79 -1.22 5.53 -1.61
CA MET A 79 -0.50 5.11 -0.40
C MET A 79 0.03 3.68 -0.54
N GLY A 80 -0.79 2.76 -1.04
CA GLY A 80 -0.39 1.37 -1.30
C GLY A 80 0.72 1.25 -2.34
N GLY A 81 0.65 2.05 -3.41
CA GLY A 81 1.68 2.17 -4.44
C GLY A 81 2.99 2.72 -3.90
N ALA A 82 2.94 3.84 -3.17
CA ALA A 82 4.12 4.45 -2.57
C ALA A 82 4.79 3.52 -1.55
N MET A 83 4.02 3.03 -0.56
CA MET A 83 4.56 2.13 0.46
C MET A 83 5.01 0.79 -0.11
N GLY A 84 4.24 0.20 -1.03
CA GLY A 84 4.59 -1.06 -1.68
C GLY A 84 5.86 -0.93 -2.50
N GLY A 85 5.96 0.10 -3.34
CA GLY A 85 7.13 0.36 -4.18
C GLY A 85 8.39 0.66 -3.37
N LEU A 86 8.30 1.51 -2.35
CA LEU A 86 9.43 1.81 -1.48
C LEU A 86 9.87 0.58 -0.67
N THR A 87 8.91 -0.21 -0.19
CA THR A 87 9.22 -1.48 0.50
C THR A 87 9.95 -2.45 -0.43
N VAL A 88 9.47 -2.61 -1.66
CA VAL A 88 10.14 -3.46 -2.65
C VAL A 88 11.55 -2.97 -2.95
N PHE A 89 11.70 -1.66 -3.18
CA PHE A 89 12.99 -1.09 -3.56
C PHE A 89 14.04 -1.13 -2.44
N PHE A 90 13.64 -0.78 -1.22
CA PHE A 90 14.57 -0.62 -0.10
C PHE A 90 14.72 -1.86 0.78
N LEU A 91 13.68 -2.70 0.90
CA LEU A 91 13.64 -3.79 1.87
C LEU A 91 13.63 -5.18 1.25
N THR A 92 12.82 -5.40 0.21
CA THR A 92 12.70 -6.72 -0.41
C THR A 92 14.07 -7.21 -0.92
N ASP A 93 14.36 -8.48 -0.66
CA ASP A 93 15.63 -9.17 -0.94
C ASP A 93 16.88 -8.65 -0.18
N LYS A 94 16.75 -7.59 0.64
CA LYS A 94 17.88 -6.95 1.35
C LYS A 94 17.84 -7.16 2.86
N TYR A 95 16.66 -7.13 3.46
CA TYR A 95 16.47 -7.23 4.90
C TYR A 95 15.39 -8.25 5.24
N TYR A 96 15.55 -8.93 6.38
CA TYR A 96 14.55 -9.86 6.92
C TYR A 96 14.49 -9.79 8.45
N GLY A 97 13.40 -10.27 9.04
CA GLY A 97 13.25 -10.33 10.50
C GLY A 97 13.22 -8.95 11.17
N ARG A 98 13.93 -8.83 12.30
CA ARG A 98 13.83 -7.64 13.19
C ARG A 98 14.29 -6.35 12.52
N GLU A 99 15.36 -6.38 11.75
CA GLU A 99 15.90 -5.19 11.08
C GLU A 99 14.93 -4.66 10.03
N ALA A 100 14.36 -5.57 9.22
CA ALA A 100 13.32 -5.22 8.26
C ALA A 100 12.07 -4.65 8.95
N ILE A 101 11.68 -5.18 10.11
CA ILE A 101 10.54 -4.65 10.88
C ILE A 101 10.79 -3.21 11.31
N ILE A 102 11.97 -2.93 11.90
CA ILE A 102 12.32 -1.59 12.37
C ILE A 102 12.34 -0.62 11.18
N PHE A 103 13.06 -0.97 10.12
CA PHE A 103 13.21 -0.10 8.97
C PHE A 103 11.89 0.14 8.23
N SER A 104 11.07 -0.92 8.05
CA SER A 104 9.73 -0.80 7.46
C SER A 104 8.81 0.06 8.31
N THR A 105 8.89 -0.04 9.65
CA THR A 105 8.07 0.79 10.55
C THR A 105 8.46 2.26 10.46
N ILE A 106 9.75 2.57 10.40
CA ILE A 106 10.23 3.96 10.20
C ILE A 106 9.77 4.47 8.83
N LEU A 107 9.97 3.68 7.77
CA LEU A 107 9.53 4.04 6.42
C LEU A 107 8.03 4.29 6.35
N HIS A 108 7.23 3.43 6.99
CA HIS A 108 5.79 3.57 7.11
C HIS A 108 5.41 4.90 7.77
N PHE A 109 6.05 5.24 8.88
CA PHE A 109 5.81 6.51 9.56
C PHE A 109 6.14 7.72 8.69
N LEU A 110 7.28 7.69 8.00
CA LEU A 110 7.69 8.81 7.13
C LEU A 110 6.72 9.01 5.97
N VAL A 111 6.37 7.93 5.27
CA VAL A 111 5.51 8.00 4.08
C VAL A 111 4.07 8.31 4.48
N MET A 112 3.47 7.51 5.36
CA MET A 112 2.07 7.68 5.76
C MET A 112 1.88 8.93 6.62
N GLY A 113 2.91 9.35 7.38
CA GLY A 113 2.92 10.63 8.08
C GLY A 113 2.91 11.80 7.11
N THR A 114 3.67 11.73 6.01
CA THR A 114 3.62 12.73 4.94
C THR A 114 2.25 12.74 4.25
N CYS A 115 1.66 11.57 3.98
CA CYS A 115 0.29 11.47 3.46
C CYS A 115 -0.73 12.10 4.41
N ASN A 116 -0.62 11.86 5.72
CA ASN A 116 -1.49 12.47 6.72
C ASN A 116 -1.33 14.00 6.76
N PHE A 117 -0.09 14.51 6.65
CA PHE A 117 0.17 15.94 6.57
C PHE A 117 -0.44 16.56 5.31
N LEU A 118 -0.32 15.90 4.16
CA LEU A 118 -0.98 16.32 2.92
C LEU A 118 -2.51 16.39 3.11
N CYS A 119 -3.11 15.33 3.68
CA CYS A 119 -4.54 15.30 3.96
C CYS A 119 -4.97 16.41 4.93
N PHE A 120 -4.16 16.73 5.94
CA PHE A 120 -4.42 17.85 6.85
C PHE A 120 -4.47 19.19 6.11
N ASN A 121 -3.50 19.46 5.23
CA ASN A 121 -3.45 20.72 4.48
C ASN A 121 -4.59 20.84 3.46
N LEU A 122 -4.87 19.76 2.72
CA LEU A 122 -6.00 19.72 1.79
C LEU A 122 -7.32 19.92 2.52
N ASP A 123 -7.48 19.24 3.67
CA ASP A 123 -8.68 19.40 4.46
C ASP A 123 -8.81 20.80 5.07
N HIS A 124 -7.71 21.50 5.35
CA HIS A 124 -7.77 22.86 5.86
C HIS A 124 -8.42 23.81 4.83
N HIS A 125 -8.26 23.50 3.54
CA HIS A 125 -8.87 24.23 2.45
C HIS A 125 -10.33 23.81 2.20
N TYR A 126 -10.61 22.50 2.14
CA TYR A 126 -11.95 21.99 1.76
C TYR A 126 -12.92 21.75 2.93
N GLN A 127 -12.39 21.58 4.15
CA GLN A 127 -13.11 21.43 5.41
C GLN A 127 -14.07 20.24 5.46
N TYR A 128 -13.62 19.07 5.03
CA TYR A 128 -14.42 17.84 5.01
C TYR A 128 -14.21 16.97 6.27
N PHE A 129 -13.01 16.92 6.81
CA PHE A 129 -12.54 15.97 7.83
C PHE A 129 -12.19 16.64 9.16
N GLY A 130 -12.54 17.92 9.33
CA GLY A 130 -12.48 18.62 10.61
C GLY A 130 -11.12 19.22 10.98
N SER A 131 -10.20 19.39 10.04
CA SER A 131 -8.86 19.97 10.29
C SER A 131 -8.88 21.40 10.88
N VAL A 132 -9.87 22.22 10.52
CA VAL A 132 -10.00 23.60 11.02
C VAL A 132 -10.59 23.64 12.42
N ALA A 133 -11.68 22.90 12.65
CA ALA A 133 -12.38 22.88 13.94
C ALA A 133 -11.71 21.97 14.98
N HIS A 134 -11.07 20.88 14.52
CA HIS A 134 -10.50 19.82 15.35
C HIS A 134 -9.14 19.35 14.82
N PRO A 135 -8.11 20.23 14.75
CA PRO A 135 -6.80 19.88 14.17
C PRO A 135 -6.13 18.68 14.85
N TRP A 136 -6.36 18.49 16.16
CA TRP A 136 -5.86 17.34 16.91
C TRP A 136 -6.33 15.98 16.36
N TRP A 137 -7.46 15.93 15.65
CA TRP A 137 -7.94 14.73 14.97
C TRP A 137 -6.97 14.20 13.90
N PHE A 138 -6.16 15.07 13.30
CA PHE A 138 -5.11 14.67 12.36
C PHE A 138 -3.79 14.35 13.07
N HIS A 139 -3.46 15.07 14.14
CA HIS A 139 -2.21 14.86 14.86
C HIS A 139 -2.21 13.59 15.71
N ILE A 140 -3.36 13.20 16.29
CA ILE A 140 -3.49 11.95 17.04
C ILE A 140 -3.21 10.72 16.16
N ARG A 141 -3.33 10.85 14.83
CA ARG A 141 -3.07 9.76 13.89
C ARG A 141 -1.59 9.38 13.81
N TYR A 142 -0.66 10.29 14.09
CA TYR A 142 0.79 10.01 13.96
C TYR A 142 1.25 8.82 14.84
N PRO A 143 0.90 8.75 16.14
CA PRO A 143 1.15 7.55 16.94
C PRO A 143 0.56 6.27 16.33
N PHE A 144 -0.69 6.31 15.86
CA PHE A 144 -1.34 5.14 15.24
C PHE A 144 -0.67 4.75 13.92
N ILE A 145 -0.25 5.72 13.11
CA ILE A 145 0.51 5.50 11.88
C ILE A 145 1.83 4.81 12.20
N PHE A 146 2.56 5.26 13.21
CA PHE A 146 3.80 4.60 13.63
C PHE A 146 3.54 3.16 14.07
N LEU A 147 2.59 2.95 14.97
CA LEU A 147 2.27 1.63 15.52
C LEU A 147 1.73 0.65 14.47
N ALA A 148 0.95 1.14 13.50
CA ALA A 148 0.40 0.34 12.41
C ALA A 148 1.48 -0.20 11.44
N GLY A 149 2.66 0.44 11.39
CA GLY A 149 3.80 -0.05 10.61
C GLY A 149 4.32 -1.40 11.10
N ILE A 150 4.28 -1.65 12.41
CA ILE A 150 4.81 -2.87 13.04
C ILE A 150 4.09 -4.15 12.55
N PRO A 151 2.74 -4.28 12.66
CA PRO A 151 2.05 -5.48 12.20
C PRO A 151 2.15 -5.66 10.68
N ALA A 152 2.15 -4.58 9.90
CA ALA A 152 2.35 -4.68 8.45
C ALA A 152 3.74 -5.24 8.12
N ALA A 153 4.79 -4.74 8.79
CA ALA A 153 6.14 -5.22 8.60
C ALA A 153 6.33 -6.67 9.06
N LYS A 154 5.73 -7.06 10.20
CA LYS A 154 5.75 -8.46 10.66
C LYS A 154 5.15 -9.41 9.63
N LYS A 155 4.02 -9.02 9.02
CA LYS A 155 3.38 -9.83 7.96
C LYS A 155 4.29 -10.04 6.74
N LEU A 156 5.08 -9.04 6.37
CA LEU A 156 5.94 -9.10 5.20
C LEU A 156 7.29 -9.78 5.46
N PHE A 157 7.88 -9.60 6.64
CA PHE A 157 9.28 -9.92 6.90
C PHE A 157 9.51 -10.99 7.98
N THR A 158 8.50 -11.79 8.31
CA THR A 158 8.64 -12.94 9.20
C THR A 158 7.98 -14.18 8.63
N ASP A 159 8.49 -15.36 8.98
CA ASP A 159 7.97 -16.63 8.46
C ASP A 159 6.50 -16.82 8.82
N ASP A 160 6.14 -16.54 10.07
CA ASP A 160 4.76 -16.67 10.55
C ASP A 160 3.83 -15.67 9.86
N GLY A 161 4.30 -14.44 9.64
CA GLY A 161 3.57 -13.42 8.91
C GLY A 161 3.33 -13.81 7.45
N GLN A 162 4.35 -14.33 6.77
CA GLN A 162 4.22 -14.77 5.39
C GLN A 162 3.34 -16.01 5.24
N LYS A 163 3.40 -16.94 6.20
CA LYS A 163 2.46 -18.08 6.26
C LYS A 163 1.02 -17.60 6.42
N GLU A 164 0.77 -16.63 7.29
CA GLU A 164 -0.57 -16.04 7.46
C GLU A 164 -1.07 -15.41 6.15
N LEU A 165 -0.23 -14.63 5.47
CA LEU A 165 -0.58 -14.02 4.18
C LEU A 165 -0.87 -15.07 3.11
N ALA A 166 -0.05 -16.13 3.02
CA ALA A 166 -0.24 -17.21 2.06
C ALA A 166 -1.56 -17.95 2.29
N VAL A 167 -1.92 -18.23 3.55
CA VAL A 167 -3.18 -18.90 3.90
C VAL A 167 -4.39 -17.99 3.63
N LYS A 168 -4.31 -16.71 4.02
CA LYS A 168 -5.46 -15.80 3.91
C LYS A 168 -5.73 -15.32 2.50
N TRP A 169 -4.68 -15.01 1.74
CA TRP A 169 -4.81 -14.31 0.47
C TRP A 169 -4.40 -15.16 -0.74
N GLY A 170 -3.85 -16.36 -0.52
CA GLY A 170 -3.40 -17.23 -1.61
C GLY A 170 -2.21 -16.65 -2.40
N ILE A 171 -1.53 -15.65 -1.82
CA ILE A 171 -0.40 -14.93 -2.42
C ILE A 171 0.83 -15.10 -1.58
#